data_AF-A0A8H6XPJ8-F1
#
_entry.id   AF-A0A8H6XPJ8-F1
#
_cell.length_a   1.000
_cell.length_b   1.000
_cell.length_c   1.000
_cell.angle_alpha   90.00
_cell.angle_beta   90.00
_cell.angle_gamma   90.00
#
_symmetry.space_group_name_H-M   'P 1'
#
loop_
_entity.id
_entity.type
_entity.pdbx_description
1 polymer ?
#
loop_
_entity_poly.entity_id
_entity_poly.type
_entity_poly.pdbx_seq_one_letter_code
_entity_poly.pdbx_strand_id
1 'polypeptide(L)'
;MRRSGEHEAAVDRFIQATLRDPYLAVAYFQCGVSNFLLARYDLAYRDFREALRHLRNNQTIDYEQLGLSFKLYPFEVLFNRGLCLIALERLNAGLADLRAARKFKANKDHKIVEGAIWRRGDGYMVFSIPRGTCYRPSMQKLVNAGSRDYMGEAKLIAALDIHDTSTGFSGVERLQLHRYFDGNVNWRSASAEEQRPETETDIDDARLRPVLPRSASMNDATRRVLSWLRTSVDDV
;
A
#
# COMPACT_ATOMS: atom_id res chain seq x y z
N MET A 1 -1.96 31.10 -15.46
CA MET A 1 -1.50 29.92 -16.24
C MET A 1 -1.01 28.73 -15.39
N ARG A 2 -0.57 28.89 -14.13
CA ARG A 2 0.01 27.77 -13.33
C ARG A 2 -1.01 26.72 -12.83
N ARG A 3 -2.26 27.11 -12.56
CA ARG A 3 -3.28 26.23 -11.96
C ARG A 3 -3.80 25.13 -12.90
N SER A 4 -3.91 25.39 -14.20
CA SER A 4 -4.45 24.41 -15.16
C SER A 4 -3.52 23.21 -15.34
N GLY A 5 -2.21 23.42 -15.42
CA GLY A 5 -1.23 22.32 -15.57
C GLY A 5 -1.16 21.42 -14.33
N GLU A 6 -1.41 21.96 -13.13
CA GLU A 6 -1.48 21.16 -11.90
C GLU A 6 -2.70 20.22 -11.90
N HIS A 7 -3.83 20.64 -12.49
CA HIS A 7 -5.02 19.80 -12.59
C HIS A 7 -4.89 18.69 -13.63
N GLU A 8 -4.17 18.89 -14.73
CA GLU A 8 -3.92 17.82 -15.71
C GLU A 8 -3.11 16.69 -15.11
N ALA A 9 -1.99 17.04 -14.46
CA ALA A 9 -1.19 16.05 -13.73
C ALA A 9 -1.99 15.38 -12.59
N ALA A 10 -2.88 16.12 -11.93
CA ALA A 10 -3.75 15.55 -10.90
C ALA A 10 -4.72 14.51 -11.47
N VAL A 11 -5.35 14.78 -12.62
CA VAL A 11 -6.24 13.83 -13.30
C VAL A 11 -5.50 12.52 -13.59
N ASP A 12 -4.29 12.59 -14.16
CA ASP A 12 -3.50 11.39 -14.45
C ASP A 12 -3.20 10.56 -13.19
N ARG A 13 -2.87 11.23 -12.08
CA ARG A 13 -2.61 10.56 -10.79
C ARG A 13 -3.87 9.94 -10.20
N PHE A 14 -5.02 10.61 -10.30
CA PHE A 14 -6.28 10.05 -9.82
C PHE A 14 -6.74 8.88 -10.69
N ILE A 15 -6.56 8.93 -12.01
CA ILE A 15 -6.81 7.78 -12.89
C ILE A 15 -5.95 6.60 -12.45
N GLN A 16 -4.65 6.80 -12.24
CA GLN A 16 -3.77 5.74 -11.71
C GLN A 16 -4.26 5.22 -10.35
N ALA A 17 -4.75 6.08 -9.46
CA ALA A 17 -5.31 5.65 -8.18
C ALA A 17 -6.57 4.78 -8.36
N THR A 18 -7.49 5.16 -9.25
CA THR A 18 -8.69 4.35 -9.56
C THR A 18 -8.37 3.01 -10.20
N LEU A 19 -7.26 2.90 -10.95
CA LEU A 19 -6.79 1.63 -11.48
C LEU A 19 -6.22 0.71 -10.38
N ARG A 20 -5.66 1.28 -9.30
CA ARG A 20 -5.14 0.51 -8.16
C ARG A 20 -6.21 0.13 -7.17
N ASP A 21 -7.16 1.02 -6.92
CA ASP A 21 -8.35 0.75 -6.12
C ASP A 21 -9.61 1.21 -6.88
N PRO A 22 -10.25 0.29 -7.62
CA PRO A 22 -11.47 0.60 -8.37
C PRO A 22 -12.65 1.02 -7.50
N TYR A 23 -12.61 0.81 -6.18
CA TYR A 23 -13.71 1.13 -5.27
C TYR A 23 -13.47 2.44 -4.50
N LEU A 24 -12.36 3.13 -4.75
CA LEU A 24 -11.99 4.36 -4.05
C LEU A 24 -12.83 5.56 -4.50
N ALA A 25 -14.02 5.73 -3.91
CA ALA A 25 -14.97 6.78 -4.28
C ALA A 25 -14.36 8.20 -4.26
N VAL A 26 -13.50 8.51 -3.29
CA VAL A 26 -12.83 9.81 -3.18
C VAL A 26 -11.84 10.10 -4.31
N ALA A 27 -11.23 9.07 -4.92
CA ALA A 27 -10.36 9.25 -6.07
C ALA A 27 -11.16 9.69 -7.31
N TYR A 28 -12.29 9.03 -7.58
CA TYR A 28 -13.23 9.48 -8.62
C TYR A 28 -13.75 10.89 -8.32
N PHE A 29 -14.12 11.19 -7.07
CA PHE A 29 -14.58 12.52 -6.69
C PHE A 29 -13.53 13.60 -6.99
N GLN A 30 -12.27 13.39 -6.60
CA GLN A 30 -11.18 14.35 -6.87
C GLN A 30 -10.78 14.44 -8.34
N CYS A 31 -10.87 13.31 -9.08
CA CYS A 31 -10.73 13.29 -10.53
C CYS A 31 -11.80 14.19 -11.18
N GLY A 32 -13.06 14.03 -10.76
CA GLY A 32 -14.18 14.83 -11.25
C GLY A 32 -14.04 16.31 -10.93
N VAL A 33 -13.56 16.66 -9.73
CA VAL A 33 -13.26 18.06 -9.37
C VAL A 33 -12.17 18.64 -10.28
N SER A 34 -11.10 17.89 -10.51
CA SER A 34 -10.00 18.34 -11.38
C SER A 34 -10.46 18.51 -12.82
N ASN A 35 -11.24 17.56 -13.35
CA ASN A 35 -11.85 17.67 -14.67
C ASN A 35 -12.83 18.85 -14.78
N PHE A 36 -13.62 19.12 -13.73
CA PHE A 36 -14.52 20.27 -13.71
C PHE A 36 -13.76 21.60 -13.78
N LEU A 37 -12.66 21.73 -13.03
CA LEU A 37 -11.80 22.93 -13.03
C LEU A 37 -11.05 23.12 -14.36
N LEU A 38 -10.88 22.04 -15.14
CA LEU A 38 -10.38 22.05 -16.52
C LEU A 38 -11.48 22.28 -17.57
N ALA A 39 -12.72 22.57 -17.14
CA ALA A 39 -13.90 22.68 -18.00
C ALA A 39 -14.23 21.41 -18.82
N ARG A 40 -13.73 20.24 -18.39
CA ARG A 40 -14.04 18.93 -18.99
C ARG A 40 -15.29 18.32 -18.32
N TYR A 41 -16.43 18.98 -18.50
CA TYR A 41 -17.65 18.69 -17.75
C TYR A 41 -18.22 17.28 -18.00
N ASP A 42 -18.09 16.74 -19.21
CA ASP A 42 -18.52 15.36 -19.52
C ASP A 42 -17.73 14.31 -18.74
N LEU A 43 -16.41 14.49 -18.64
CA LEU A 43 -15.54 13.61 -17.85
C LEU A 43 -15.83 13.75 -16.37
N ALA A 44 -15.97 14.99 -15.89
CA ALA A 44 -16.33 15.27 -14.50
C ALA A 44 -17.67 14.62 -14.12
N TYR A 45 -18.67 14.71 -15.00
CA TYR A 45 -19.96 14.06 -14.80
C TYR A 45 -19.84 12.53 -14.65
N ARG A 46 -19.03 11.89 -15.49
CA ARG A 46 -18.77 10.44 -15.41
C ARG A 46 -18.08 10.08 -14.10
N ASP A 47 -17.04 10.83 -13.72
CA ASP A 47 -16.31 10.64 -12.47
C ASP A 47 -17.22 10.76 -11.25
N PHE A 48 -18.07 11.80 -11.18
CA PHE A 48 -19.01 11.95 -10.07
C PHE A 48 -20.09 10.86 -10.06
N ARG A 49 -20.51 10.36 -11.23
CA ARG A 49 -21.44 9.22 -11.30
C ARG A 49 -20.78 7.96 -10.75
N GLU A 50 -19.53 7.69 -11.08
CA GLU A 50 -18.79 6.55 -10.53
C GLU A 50 -18.54 6.71 -9.03
N ALA A 51 -18.16 7.90 -8.57
CA ALA A 51 -18.03 8.20 -7.14
C ALA A 51 -19.34 7.88 -6.38
N LEU A 52 -20.49 8.28 -6.93
CA LEU A 52 -21.79 7.99 -6.33
C LEU A 52 -22.12 6.49 -6.31
N ARG A 53 -21.76 5.76 -7.37
CA ARG A 53 -21.92 4.30 -7.42
C ARG A 53 -21.09 3.62 -6.32
N HIS A 54 -19.86 4.10 -6.10
CA HIS A 54 -18.96 3.57 -5.08
C HIS A 54 -19.32 3.96 -3.65
N LEU A 55 -20.17 4.98 -3.46
CA LEU A 55 -20.81 5.25 -2.17
C LEU A 55 -21.81 4.15 -1.76
N ARG A 56 -22.30 3.32 -2.70
CA ARG A 56 -23.17 2.15 -2.44
C ARG A 56 -24.38 2.47 -1.54
N ASN A 57 -25.01 3.62 -1.76
CA ASN A 57 -26.14 4.14 -0.97
C ASN A 57 -25.84 4.38 0.52
N ASN A 58 -24.57 4.44 0.90
CA ASN A 58 -24.20 4.87 2.25
C ASN A 58 -24.38 6.39 2.41
N GLN A 59 -24.72 6.84 3.61
CA GLN A 59 -24.92 8.26 3.93
C GLN A 59 -23.60 9.04 3.97
N THR A 60 -22.49 8.36 4.23
CA THR A 60 -21.15 8.94 4.26
C THR A 60 -20.08 7.84 4.17
N ILE A 61 -18.91 8.15 3.61
CA ILE A 61 -17.71 7.33 3.79
C ILE A 61 -16.69 8.16 4.57
N ASP A 62 -16.27 7.63 5.72
CA ASP A 62 -15.23 8.21 6.54
C ASP A 62 -13.86 7.65 6.14
N TYR A 63 -12.97 8.52 5.67
CA TYR A 63 -11.63 8.12 5.23
C TYR A 63 -10.57 8.26 6.33
N GLU A 64 -10.94 8.64 7.55
CA GLU A 64 -10.01 8.84 8.66
C GLU A 64 -9.22 7.55 8.97
N GLN A 65 -9.86 6.39 8.86
CA GLN A 65 -9.24 5.07 9.05
C GLN A 65 -8.14 4.76 8.03
N LEU A 66 -8.23 5.34 6.83
CA LEU A 66 -7.22 5.22 5.78
C LEU A 66 -6.16 6.32 5.89
N GLY A 67 -6.27 7.19 6.90
CA GLY A 67 -5.33 8.27 7.16
C GLY A 67 -5.66 9.58 6.44
N LEU A 68 -6.85 9.72 5.85
CA LEU A 68 -7.31 10.95 5.23
C LEU A 68 -8.41 11.57 6.11
N SER A 69 -8.14 12.74 6.70
CA SER A 69 -9.11 13.46 7.51
C SER A 69 -10.17 14.14 6.62
N PHE A 70 -11.08 13.33 6.07
CA PHE A 70 -12.13 13.76 5.17
C PHE A 70 -13.29 12.75 5.18
N LYS A 71 -14.52 13.26 5.17
CA LYS A 71 -15.75 12.46 5.07
C LYS A 71 -16.45 12.83 3.77
N LEU A 72 -16.64 11.85 2.89
CA LEU A 72 -17.31 12.05 1.62
C LEU A 72 -18.81 11.79 1.78
N TYR A 73 -19.62 12.80 1.46
CA TYR A 73 -21.08 12.70 1.51
C TYR A 73 -21.68 12.56 0.10
N PRO A 74 -22.74 11.76 -0.09
CA PRO A 74 -23.50 11.73 -1.34
C PRO A 74 -24.01 13.12 -1.75
N PHE A 75 -24.29 14.00 -0.77
CA PHE A 75 -24.65 15.39 -1.01
C PHE A 75 -23.63 16.11 -1.89
N GLU A 76 -22.35 16.05 -1.54
CA GLU A 76 -21.27 16.77 -2.23
C GLU A 76 -21.09 16.23 -3.65
N VAL A 77 -21.18 14.92 -3.81
CA VAL A 77 -21.08 14.25 -5.12
C VAL A 77 -22.26 14.62 -6.02
N LEU A 78 -23.49 14.55 -5.52
CA LEU A 78 -24.70 14.93 -6.27
C LEU A 78 -24.72 16.42 -6.61
N PHE A 79 -24.28 17.27 -5.68
CA PHE A 79 -24.18 18.70 -5.92
C PHE A 79 -23.23 19.00 -7.08
N ASN A 80 -22.03 18.41 -7.05
CA ASN A 80 -21.04 18.58 -8.10
C ASN A 80 -21.51 18.00 -9.45
N ARG A 81 -22.13 16.82 -9.43
CA ARG A 81 -22.72 16.22 -10.64
C ARG A 81 -23.83 17.10 -11.24
N GLY A 82 -24.65 17.70 -10.38
CA GLY A 82 -25.68 18.66 -10.77
C GLY A 82 -25.11 19.90 -11.44
N LEU A 83 -24.04 20.48 -10.90
CA LEU A 83 -23.33 21.60 -11.52
C LEU A 83 -22.70 21.22 -12.87
N CYS A 84 -22.15 20.01 -13.02
CA CYS A 84 -21.64 19.52 -14.31
C CYS A 84 -22.76 19.47 -15.35
N LEU A 85 -23.93 18.94 -14.98
CA LEU A 85 -25.07 18.87 -15.90
C LEU A 85 -25.58 20.25 -16.31
N ILE A 86 -25.58 21.22 -15.39
CA ILE A 86 -25.94 22.61 -15.70
C ILE A 86 -24.92 23.21 -16.67
N ALA A 87 -23.62 22.99 -16.45
CA ALA A 87 -22.56 23.44 -17.34
C ALA A 87 -22.60 22.78 -18.73
N LEU A 88 -23.16 21.57 -18.83
CA LEU A 88 -23.45 20.86 -20.09
C LEU A 88 -24.79 21.25 -20.72
N GLU A 89 -25.39 22.36 -20.30
CA GLU A 89 -26.70 22.86 -20.76
C GLU A 89 -27.89 21.93 -20.46
N ARG A 90 -27.70 20.89 -19.65
CA ARG A 90 -28.73 19.92 -19.22
C ARG A 90 -29.37 20.37 -17.92
N LEU A 91 -29.94 21.58 -17.94
CA LEU A 91 -30.45 22.28 -16.75
C LEU A 91 -31.43 21.43 -15.93
N ASN A 92 -32.43 20.81 -16.57
CA ASN A 92 -33.45 20.04 -15.86
C ASN A 92 -32.87 18.84 -15.10
N ALA A 93 -31.92 18.13 -15.71
CA ALA A 93 -31.24 17.00 -15.09
C ALA A 93 -30.34 17.47 -13.93
N GLY A 94 -29.61 18.57 -14.12
CA GLY A 94 -28.77 19.14 -13.07
C GLY A 94 -29.58 19.62 -11.86
N LEU A 95 -30.71 20.30 -12.10
CA LEU A 95 -31.63 20.69 -11.02
C LEU A 95 -32.28 19.48 -10.33
N ALA A 96 -32.53 18.39 -11.04
CA ALA A 96 -33.00 17.15 -10.43
C ALA A 96 -31.96 16.57 -9.46
N ASP A 97 -30.67 16.58 -9.84
CA ASP A 97 -29.56 16.17 -8.99
C ASP A 97 -29.41 17.06 -7.75
N LEU A 98 -29.49 18.39 -7.90
CA LEU A 98 -29.46 19.31 -6.77
C LEU A 98 -30.64 19.07 -5.80
N ARG A 99 -31.83 18.79 -6.32
CA ARG A 99 -33.00 18.42 -5.50
C ARG A 99 -32.82 17.06 -4.82
N ALA A 100 -32.16 16.11 -5.48
CA ALA A 100 -31.83 14.82 -4.87
C ALA A 100 -30.81 15.00 -3.73
N ALA A 101 -29.80 15.85 -3.92
CA ALA A 101 -28.80 16.16 -2.91
C ALA A 101 -29.43 16.67 -1.61
N ARG A 102 -30.53 17.44 -1.68
CA ARG A 102 -31.26 17.95 -0.51
C ARG A 102 -31.62 16.88 0.54
N LYS A 103 -31.83 15.63 0.13
CA LYS A 103 -32.15 14.52 1.03
C LYS A 103 -30.96 14.08 1.90
N PHE A 104 -29.74 14.39 1.47
CA PHE A 104 -28.49 13.98 2.11
C PHE A 104 -27.80 15.14 2.86
N LYS A 105 -28.54 16.18 3.26
CA LYS A 105 -28.00 17.28 4.06
C LYS A 105 -27.50 16.75 5.41
N ALA A 106 -26.24 17.03 5.73
CA ALA A 106 -25.58 16.60 6.96
C ALA A 106 -24.89 17.78 7.66
N ASN A 107 -24.11 18.56 6.90
CA ASN A 107 -23.34 19.68 7.44
C ASN A 107 -24.04 21.03 7.27
N LYS A 108 -23.60 22.04 8.03
CA LYS A 108 -24.09 23.43 7.90
C LYS A 108 -23.84 23.99 6.50
N ASP A 109 -22.73 23.58 5.88
CA ASP A 109 -22.35 24.01 4.52
C ASP A 109 -23.33 23.49 3.46
N HIS A 110 -24.09 22.44 3.74
CA HIS A 110 -25.06 21.85 2.81
C HIS A 110 -26.34 22.71 2.66
N LYS A 111 -26.47 23.78 3.46
CA LYS A 111 -27.58 24.74 3.35
C LYS A 111 -27.54 25.52 2.02
N ILE A 112 -26.39 25.60 1.37
CA ILE A 112 -26.22 26.35 0.10
C ILE A 112 -27.08 25.82 -1.05
N VAL A 113 -27.56 24.57 -0.96
CA VAL A 113 -28.29 23.91 -2.07
C VAL A 113 -29.59 24.62 -2.44
N GLU A 114 -30.29 25.24 -1.49
CA GLU A 114 -31.54 25.97 -1.82
C GLU A 114 -31.25 27.17 -2.71
N GLY A 115 -30.19 27.92 -2.40
CA GLY A 115 -29.73 29.03 -3.23
C GLY A 115 -29.22 28.55 -4.59
N ALA A 116 -28.51 27.42 -4.64
CA ALA A 116 -28.06 26.82 -5.90
C ALA A 116 -29.21 26.41 -6.81
N ILE A 117 -30.30 25.86 -6.25
CA ILE A 117 -31.50 25.53 -7.01
C ILE A 117 -32.18 26.81 -7.53
N TRP A 118 -32.31 27.83 -6.69
CA TRP A 118 -32.97 29.08 -7.06
C TRP A 118 -32.21 29.83 -8.17
N ARG A 119 -30.88 29.94 -8.06
CA ARG A 119 -30.01 30.56 -9.06
C ARG A 119 -29.67 29.64 -10.23
N ARG A 120 -30.24 28.44 -10.29
CA ARG A 120 -29.96 27.45 -11.35
C ARG A 120 -28.47 27.14 -11.50
N GLY A 121 -27.74 27.06 -10.38
CA GLY A 121 -26.30 26.80 -10.33
C GLY A 121 -25.41 28.02 -10.60
N ASP A 122 -25.98 29.16 -10.98
CA ASP A 122 -25.20 30.36 -11.26
C ASP A 122 -24.55 30.95 -10.00
N GLY A 123 -23.26 31.25 -10.11
CA GLY A 123 -22.43 31.76 -9.01
C GLY A 123 -22.00 30.71 -7.97
N TYR A 124 -22.21 29.42 -8.22
CA TYR A 124 -21.78 28.34 -7.32
C TYR A 124 -20.57 27.59 -7.86
N MET A 125 -19.67 27.23 -6.94
CA MET A 125 -18.51 26.39 -7.23
C MET A 125 -18.73 24.97 -6.73
N VAL A 126 -17.99 24.03 -7.32
CA VAL A 126 -17.97 22.62 -6.88
C VAL A 126 -17.35 22.48 -5.48
N PHE A 127 -17.86 21.52 -4.71
CA PHE A 127 -17.21 21.05 -3.49
C PHE A 127 -15.90 20.36 -3.81
N SER A 128 -14.89 20.59 -2.98
CA SER A 128 -13.58 19.97 -3.10
C SER A 128 -13.01 19.68 -1.72
N ILE A 129 -12.11 18.70 -1.65
CA ILE A 129 -11.34 18.45 -0.44
C ILE A 129 -10.46 19.68 -0.17
N PRO A 130 -10.43 20.20 1.08
CA PRO A 130 -9.58 21.32 1.44
C PRO A 130 -8.11 21.08 1.07
N ARG A 131 -7.43 22.15 0.63
CA ARG A 131 -6.01 22.07 0.31
C ARG A 131 -5.20 21.72 1.57
N GLY A 132 -4.20 20.85 1.40
CA GLY A 132 -3.36 20.37 2.51
C GLY A 132 -3.90 19.12 3.23
N THR A 133 -5.11 18.67 2.88
CA THR A 133 -5.62 17.36 3.31
C THR A 133 -5.02 16.27 2.43
N CYS A 134 -4.27 15.36 3.04
CA CYS A 134 -3.61 14.25 2.38
C CYS A 134 -3.72 12.98 3.21
N TYR A 135 -3.56 11.83 2.56
CA TYR A 135 -3.39 10.56 3.25
C TYR A 135 -2.11 10.59 4.08
N ARG A 136 -2.22 10.23 5.35
CA ARG A 136 -1.11 10.13 6.29
C ARG A 136 -0.99 8.70 6.81
N PRO A 137 0.24 8.17 6.96
CA PRO A 137 0.45 6.92 7.67
C PRO A 137 -0.11 6.99 9.09
N SER A 138 -0.47 5.84 9.67
CA SER A 138 -0.93 5.79 11.05
C SER A 138 0.16 6.26 12.01
N MET A 139 -0.24 6.90 13.13
CA MET A 139 0.70 7.42 14.12
C MET A 139 1.65 6.35 14.66
N GLN A 140 1.17 5.12 14.84
CA GLN A 140 2.01 4.00 15.29
C GLN A 140 3.15 3.69 14.29
N LYS A 141 2.87 3.73 12.98
CA LYS A 141 3.89 3.53 11.95
C LYS A 141 4.91 4.67 11.94
N LEU A 142 4.47 5.90 12.21
CA LEU A 142 5.37 7.05 12.32
C LEU A 142 6.28 6.96 13.55
N VAL A 143 5.73 6.59 14.71
CA VAL A 143 6.51 6.41 15.95
C VAL A 143 7.53 5.27 15.82
N ASN A 144 7.19 4.22 15.09
CA ASN A 144 8.08 3.08 14.84
C ASN A 144 8.93 3.23 13.56
N ALA A 145 8.88 4.38 12.87
CA ALA A 145 9.69 4.60 11.67
C ALA A 145 11.16 4.86 12.01
N GLY A 146 11.46 5.32 13.24
CA GLY A 146 12.82 5.51 13.70
C GLY A 146 13.56 4.19 13.84
N SER A 147 14.84 4.16 13.47
CA SER A 147 15.71 3.00 13.68
C SER A 147 15.71 2.65 15.16
N ARG A 148 15.20 1.47 15.49
CA ARG A 148 15.27 0.90 16.84
C ARG A 148 16.25 -0.25 16.80
N ASP A 149 17.13 -0.25 17.77
CA ASP A 149 17.94 -1.43 18.05
C ASP A 149 17.07 -2.46 18.76
N TYR A 150 16.65 -3.49 18.02
CA TYR A 150 15.84 -4.58 18.54
C TYR A 150 16.68 -5.73 19.09
N MET A 151 17.97 -5.77 18.76
CA MET A 151 18.89 -6.85 19.09
C MET A 151 19.74 -6.52 20.32
N GLY A 152 19.91 -5.23 20.62
CA GLY A 152 20.84 -4.76 21.63
C GLY A 152 22.29 -5.02 21.25
N GLU A 153 23.21 -4.67 22.14
CA GLU A 153 24.62 -5.04 21.98
C GLU A 153 24.78 -6.55 22.17
N ALA A 154 25.36 -7.22 21.18
CA ALA A 154 25.67 -8.65 21.26
C ALA A 154 26.59 -8.92 22.45
N LYS A 155 26.16 -9.79 23.37
CA LYS A 155 26.94 -10.24 24.52
C LYS A 155 27.40 -11.68 24.32
N LEU A 156 28.69 -11.92 24.49
CA LEU A 156 29.26 -13.27 24.51
C LEU A 156 28.87 -13.95 25.83
N ILE A 157 28.10 -15.03 25.75
CA ILE A 157 27.62 -15.76 26.95
C ILE A 157 28.50 -16.99 27.22
N ALA A 158 29.13 -17.56 26.20
CA ALA A 158 30.07 -18.67 26.32
C ALA A 158 31.03 -18.69 25.12
N ALA A 159 32.29 -19.03 25.38
CA ALA A 159 33.30 -19.34 24.37
C ALA A 159 33.97 -20.68 24.75
N LEU A 160 34.21 -21.54 23.76
CA LEU A 160 34.91 -22.82 23.92
C LEU A 160 36.41 -22.67 23.70
N ASP A 161 36.82 -21.76 22.82
CA ASP A 161 38.20 -21.47 22.47
C ASP A 161 38.58 -20.04 22.92
N ILE A 162 39.85 -19.85 23.28
CA ILE A 162 40.43 -18.58 23.73
C ILE A 162 40.36 -17.53 22.60
N HIS A 163 40.33 -17.99 21.34
CA HIS A 163 40.21 -17.15 20.16
C HIS A 163 38.77 -16.74 19.80
N ASP A 164 37.74 -17.27 20.46
CA ASP A 164 36.32 -16.97 20.23
C ASP A 164 35.76 -15.91 21.20
N THR A 165 36.61 -14.95 21.60
CA THR A 165 36.26 -13.94 22.63
C THR A 165 35.51 -12.71 22.08
N SER A 166 35.15 -12.69 20.80
CA SER A 166 34.49 -11.54 20.17
C SER A 166 33.03 -11.83 19.80
N THR A 167 32.22 -10.76 19.76
CA THR A 167 30.78 -10.80 19.46
C THR A 167 30.46 -10.38 18.02
N GLY A 168 31.49 -10.15 17.19
CA GLY A 168 31.40 -9.61 15.84
C GLY A 168 31.67 -10.62 14.73
N PHE A 169 31.65 -10.17 13.48
CA PHE A 169 32.07 -10.98 12.34
C PHE A 169 33.59 -11.18 12.36
N SER A 170 34.04 -12.41 12.56
CA SER A 170 35.45 -12.80 12.73
C SER A 170 36.39 -12.31 11.62
N GLY A 171 35.88 -12.09 10.40
CA GLY A 171 36.67 -11.52 9.30
C GLY A 171 37.09 -10.06 9.50
N VAL A 172 36.28 -9.23 10.16
CA VAL A 172 36.63 -7.82 10.45
C VAL A 172 37.75 -7.75 11.48
N GLU A 173 37.70 -8.62 12.49
CA GLU A 173 38.70 -8.68 13.54
C GLU A 173 40.05 -9.20 13.02
N ARG A 174 40.04 -10.26 12.20
CA ARG A 174 41.24 -10.72 11.50
C ARG A 174 41.86 -9.64 10.63
N LEU A 175 41.03 -8.83 9.96
CA LEU A 175 41.50 -7.72 9.10
C LEU A 175 42.04 -6.54 9.91
N GLN A 176 41.48 -6.25 11.09
CA GLN A 176 42.02 -5.25 12.02
C GLN A 176 43.35 -5.70 12.62
N LEU A 177 43.46 -6.97 13.05
CA LEU A 177 44.72 -7.56 13.48
C LEU A 177 45.77 -7.52 12.37
N HIS A 178 45.40 -7.92 11.16
CA HIS A 178 46.29 -7.83 9.99
C HIS A 178 46.76 -6.38 9.76
N ARG A 179 45.87 -5.38 9.83
CA ARG A 179 46.24 -3.96 9.75
C ARG A 179 47.14 -3.49 10.89
N TYR A 180 46.96 -4.02 12.09
CA TYR A 180 47.78 -3.70 13.26
C TYR A 180 49.20 -4.25 13.11
N PHE A 181 49.35 -5.42 12.47
CA PHE A 181 50.65 -6.03 12.17
C PHE A 181 51.32 -5.48 10.89
N ASP A 182 50.54 -5.06 9.89
CA ASP A 182 51.05 -4.40 8.66
C ASP A 182 51.65 -3.02 8.92
N GLY A 183 51.31 -2.38 10.05
CA GLY A 183 51.90 -1.11 10.45
C GLY A 183 53.37 -1.19 10.86
N ASN A 184 53.95 -2.39 11.00
CA ASN A 184 55.31 -2.55 11.53
C ASN A 184 56.18 -3.65 10.88
N VAL A 185 55.82 -4.19 9.71
CA VAL A 185 56.70 -5.16 9.02
C VAL A 185 56.75 -4.92 7.50
N ASN A 186 57.97 -4.75 7.00
CA ASN A 186 58.31 -4.73 5.58
C ASN A 186 58.10 -6.14 4.98
N TRP A 187 57.10 -6.31 4.12
CA TRP A 187 56.68 -7.60 3.53
C TRP A 187 57.66 -8.20 2.51
N ARG A 188 58.89 -7.68 2.41
CA ARG A 188 59.92 -8.33 1.60
C ARG A 188 60.56 -9.44 2.42
N SER A 189 60.34 -10.66 1.94
CA SER A 189 60.97 -11.94 2.33
C SER A 189 60.40 -12.68 3.55
N ALA A 190 59.46 -13.58 3.28
CA ALA A 190 59.50 -14.96 3.80
C ALA A 190 58.52 -15.82 2.98
N SER A 191 59.03 -16.49 1.95
CA SER A 191 58.37 -17.65 1.36
C SER A 191 58.46 -18.78 2.38
N ALA A 192 57.33 -19.16 2.99
CA ALA A 192 57.22 -20.41 3.71
C ALA A 192 56.58 -21.42 2.76
N GLU A 193 57.35 -22.43 2.36
CA GLU A 193 56.86 -23.59 1.62
C GLU A 193 55.64 -24.21 2.32
N GLU A 194 54.52 -24.25 1.60
CA GLU A 194 53.36 -25.04 1.97
C GLU A 194 53.62 -26.50 1.60
N GLN A 195 53.89 -27.34 2.60
CA GLN A 195 54.02 -28.78 2.43
C GLN A 195 52.63 -29.39 2.22
N ARG A 196 52.33 -29.76 0.97
CA ARG A 196 51.21 -30.64 0.63
C ARG A 196 51.53 -32.07 1.06
N PRO A 197 50.63 -32.77 1.77
CA PRO A 197 50.75 -34.22 1.90
C PRO A 197 50.29 -34.90 0.60
N GLU A 198 51.13 -35.81 0.08
CA GLU A 198 50.84 -36.65 -1.09
C GLU A 198 50.14 -37.97 -0.69
N THR A 199 49.06 -38.25 -1.44
CA THR A 199 48.36 -39.50 -1.85
C THR A 199 48.72 -40.86 -1.21
N GLU A 200 47.80 -41.80 -0.99
CA GLU A 200 47.10 -42.68 -1.97
C GLU A 200 46.18 -43.65 -1.14
N THR A 201 45.03 -44.22 -1.55
CA THR A 201 44.79 -45.11 -2.70
C THR A 201 43.29 -45.27 -3.03
N ASP A 202 43.03 -45.34 -4.33
CA ASP A 202 41.95 -45.95 -5.13
C ASP A 202 40.77 -46.71 -4.46
N ILE A 203 39.54 -46.49 -4.97
CA ILE A 203 38.70 -47.47 -5.72
C ILE A 203 37.26 -46.94 -5.91
N ASP A 204 36.80 -47.03 -7.17
CA ASP A 204 35.44 -47.11 -7.73
C ASP A 204 34.49 -45.90 -7.81
N ASP A 205 34.60 -45.27 -8.98
CA ASP A 205 33.61 -44.46 -9.68
C ASP A 205 32.36 -45.29 -10.07
N ALA A 206 31.44 -45.50 -9.13
CA ALA A 206 30.06 -45.88 -9.45
C ALA A 206 29.10 -45.59 -8.29
N ARG A 207 28.04 -44.82 -8.59
CA ARG A 207 26.76 -44.69 -7.84
C ARG A 207 26.66 -43.56 -6.82
N LEU A 208 26.64 -42.32 -7.32
CA LEU A 208 25.79 -41.27 -6.75
C LEU A 208 24.52 -41.11 -7.61
N ARG A 209 23.54 -41.99 -7.40
CA ARG A 209 22.13 -41.66 -7.63
C ARG A 209 21.57 -41.14 -6.30
N PRO A 210 20.74 -40.07 -6.29
CA PRO A 210 20.12 -39.62 -5.06
C PRO A 210 19.15 -40.70 -4.55
N VAL A 211 19.40 -41.16 -3.32
CA VAL A 211 18.52 -42.08 -2.59
C VAL A 211 17.35 -41.26 -2.04
N LEU A 212 16.16 -41.45 -2.62
CA LEU A 212 14.91 -41.04 -1.97
C LEU A 212 14.68 -41.95 -0.75
N PRO A 213 14.30 -41.42 0.42
CA PRO A 213 14.01 -42.26 1.58
C PRO A 213 12.78 -43.14 1.31
N ARG A 214 12.98 -44.46 1.40
CA ARG A 214 11.90 -45.46 1.37
C ARG A 214 11.21 -45.52 2.72
N SER A 215 9.89 -45.61 2.63
CA SER A 215 8.91 -45.93 3.67
C SER A 215 9.37 -46.98 4.69
N ALA A 216 9.13 -46.72 5.97
CA ALA A 216 8.97 -47.77 6.97
C ALA A 216 7.79 -47.44 7.91
N SER A 217 6.77 -48.29 7.81
CA SER A 217 5.90 -48.82 8.85
C SER A 217 5.31 -47.86 9.91
N MET A 218 3.99 -47.72 9.82
CA MET A 218 3.08 -47.34 10.91
C MET A 218 3.39 -48.03 12.23
N ASN A 219 3.34 -47.27 13.32
CA ASN A 219 2.97 -47.73 14.66
C ASN A 219 1.91 -46.78 15.26
N ASP A 220 0.67 -47.27 15.21
CA ASP A 220 -0.40 -47.27 16.21
C ASP A 220 -0.50 -46.14 17.29
N ALA A 221 -0.75 -44.89 16.87
CA ALA A 221 -1.26 -43.87 17.80
C ALA A 221 -2.21 -42.81 17.18
N THR A 222 -2.61 -42.93 15.91
CA THR A 222 -3.50 -41.92 15.27
C THR A 222 -4.57 -42.56 14.39
N ARG A 223 -5.45 -43.33 15.03
CA ARG A 223 -6.82 -43.57 14.55
C ARG A 223 -7.79 -42.71 15.36
N ARG A 224 -8.68 -41.99 14.66
CA ARG A 224 -9.67 -40.95 15.10
C ARG A 224 -9.13 -39.56 14.74
N VAL A 225 -9.65 -38.83 13.75
CA VAL A 225 -11.05 -38.41 13.58
C VAL A 225 -11.44 -38.25 12.09
N LEU A 226 -12.57 -38.88 11.76
CA LEU A 226 -13.46 -38.85 10.59
C LEU A 226 -13.48 -37.49 9.84
N SER A 227 -13.34 -37.38 8.52
CA SER A 227 -14.21 -37.88 7.42
C SER A 227 -15.67 -37.43 7.53
N TRP A 228 -15.97 -36.16 7.27
CA TRP A 228 -17.32 -35.70 6.90
C TRP A 228 -17.24 -34.44 6.02
N LEU A 229 -18.13 -34.39 5.01
CA LEU A 229 -18.39 -33.30 4.03
C LEU A 229 -17.65 -33.33 2.69
N ARG A 230 -17.78 -34.44 1.96
CA ARG A 230 -17.92 -34.38 0.50
C ARG A 230 -18.87 -35.45 -0.04
N THR A 231 -20.17 -35.25 0.14
CA THR A 231 -21.24 -35.83 -0.70
C THR A 231 -22.56 -35.12 -0.36
N SER A 232 -23.00 -34.19 -1.20
CA SER A 232 -24.42 -33.88 -1.39
C SER A 232 -24.58 -33.03 -2.65
N VAL A 233 -24.53 -33.71 -3.79
CA VAL A 233 -25.24 -33.38 -5.02
C VAL A 233 -25.84 -34.73 -5.48
N ASP A 234 -27.10 -34.69 -5.90
CA ASP A 234 -27.94 -35.77 -6.46
C ASP A 234 -28.75 -36.62 -5.45
N ASP A 235 -30.01 -36.26 -5.17
CA ASP A 235 -31.20 -36.82 -5.87
C ASP A 235 -32.55 -36.46 -5.18
N VAL A 236 -33.55 -36.18 -6.04
CA VAL A 236 -35.03 -35.98 -5.85
C VAL A 236 -35.54 -34.61 -5.42
#